data_AF-A0A101HE98-F1
#
_entry.id   AF-A0A101HE98-F1
#
_cell.length_a   1.000
_cell.length_b   1.000
_cell.length_c   1.000
_cell.angle_alpha   90.00
_cell.angle_beta   90.00
_cell.angle_gamma   90.00
#
_symmetry.space_group_name_H-M   'P 1'
#
loop_
_entity.id
_entity.type
_entity.pdbx_description
1 polymer ?
#
loop_
_entity_poly.entity_id
_entity_poly.type
_entity_poly.pdbx_seq_one_letter_code
_entity_poly.pdbx_strand_id
1 'polypeptide(L)'
;MKTLSLLVVSLILMLGMELKAQNEEACQKAMETAIDQFDQVKDAADLQVCKNSFERIAASYPERWLPVYYAAYLNTELVYWEMKSEQNTQRLEAAEKYLKQLEGLEEADRSEGATLWG
;
A
#
# COMPACT_ATOMS: atom_id res chain seq x y z
N MET A 1 -43.92 14.79 -0.85
CA MET A 1 -42.60 15.33 -1.29
C MET A 1 -41.51 15.11 -0.27
N LYS A 2 -41.68 15.49 1.01
CA LYS A 2 -40.66 15.28 2.06
C LYS A 2 -40.27 13.81 2.28
N THR A 3 -41.23 12.90 2.28
CA THR A 3 -41.02 11.45 2.42
C THR A 3 -40.33 10.83 1.20
N LEU A 4 -40.71 11.24 -0.01
CA LEU A 4 -40.05 10.82 -1.25
C LEU A 4 -38.59 11.32 -1.30
N SER A 5 -38.36 12.57 -0.87
CA SER A 5 -37.01 13.13 -0.76
C SER A 5 -36.15 12.39 0.27
N LEU A 6 -36.72 11.95 1.39
CA LEU A 6 -36.03 11.18 2.42
C LEU A 6 -35.64 9.77 1.93
N LEU A 7 -36.52 9.12 1.16
CA LEU A 7 -36.24 7.81 0.57
C LEU A 7 -35.12 7.88 -0.48
N VAL A 8 -35.09 8.93 -1.30
CA VAL A 8 -34.03 9.13 -2.30
C VAL A 8 -32.67 9.37 -1.62
N VAL A 9 -32.62 10.19 -0.56
CA VAL A 9 -31.38 10.40 0.20
C VAL A 9 -30.92 9.13 0.90
N SER A 10 -31.85 8.35 1.48
CA SER A 10 -31.57 7.05 2.09
C SER A 10 -30.97 6.06 1.08
N LEU A 11 -31.49 6.02 -0.15
CA LEU A 11 -31.00 5.12 -1.20
C LEU A 11 -29.58 5.49 -1.67
N ILE A 12 -29.30 6.79 -1.81
CA ILE A 12 -27.97 7.30 -2.20
C ILE A 12 -26.92 6.97 -1.13
N LEU A 13 -27.27 7.07 0.16
CA LEU A 13 -26.36 6.73 1.25
C LEU A 13 -26.00 5.23 1.29
N MET A 14 -26.94 4.35 0.98
CA MET A 14 -26.67 2.90 0.93
C MET A 14 -25.72 2.53 -0.23
N LEU A 15 -25.93 3.11 -1.42
CA LEU A 15 -25.07 2.88 -2.58
C LEU A 15 -23.61 3.33 -2.35
N GLY A 16 -23.39 4.37 -1.55
CA GLY A 16 -22.04 4.85 -1.21
C GLY A 16 -21.25 3.92 -0.28
N MET A 17 -21.93 3.11 0.55
CA MET A 17 -21.28 2.16 1.45
C MET A 17 -20.79 0.90 0.73
N GLU A 18 -21.53 0.44 -0.27
CA GLU A 18 -21.18 -0.75 -1.07
C GLU A 18 -19.88 -0.56 -1.86
N LEU A 19 -19.65 0.64 -2.43
CA LEU A 19 -18.44 0.96 -3.18
C LEU A 19 -17.17 0.92 -2.31
N LYS A 20 -17.25 1.35 -1.05
CA LYS A 20 -16.11 1.31 -0.12
C LYS A 20 -15.76 -0.11 0.28
N ALA A 21 -16.77 -0.93 0.59
CA ALA A 21 -16.58 -2.32 0.98
C ALA A 21 -15.94 -3.16 -0.15
N GLN A 22 -16.39 -2.97 -1.40
CA GLN A 22 -15.80 -3.65 -2.55
C GLN A 22 -14.34 -3.26 -2.78
N ASN A 23 -14.02 -1.97 -2.61
CA ASN A 23 -12.64 -1.46 -2.75
C ASN A 23 -11.71 -2.07 -1.69
N GLU A 24 -12.20 -2.19 -0.45
CA GLU A 24 -11.48 -2.80 0.67
C GLU A 24 -11.20 -4.29 0.45
N GLU A 25 -12.21 -5.07 0.05
CA GLU A 25 -12.03 -6.50 -0.22
C GLU A 25 -11.04 -6.75 -1.37
N ALA A 26 -11.09 -5.91 -2.41
CA ALA A 26 -10.15 -6.01 -3.54
C ALA A 26 -8.70 -5.71 -3.10
N CYS A 27 -8.50 -4.67 -2.30
CA CYS A 27 -7.19 -4.34 -1.73
C CYS A 27 -6.67 -5.48 -0.84
N GLN A 28 -7.51 -6.00 0.04
CA GLN A 28 -7.15 -7.11 0.93
C GLN A 28 -6.69 -8.35 0.13
N LYS A 29 -7.46 -8.78 -0.87
CA LYS A 29 -7.09 -9.93 -1.72
C LYS A 29 -5.78 -9.71 -2.47
N ALA A 30 -5.57 -8.50 -2.98
CA ALA A 30 -4.32 -8.15 -3.66
C ALA A 30 -3.13 -8.20 -2.70
N MET A 31 -3.31 -7.72 -1.47
CA MET A 31 -2.30 -7.78 -0.41
C MET A 31 -2.00 -9.22 0.02
N GLU A 32 -3.01 -10.04 0.26
CA GLU A 32 -2.84 -11.48 0.59
C GLU A 32 -2.01 -12.17 -0.49
N THR A 33 -2.33 -11.96 -1.78
CA THR A 33 -1.56 -12.52 -2.90
C THR A 33 -0.11 -12.04 -2.92
N ALA A 34 0.13 -10.75 -2.62
CA ALA A 34 1.48 -10.18 -2.59
C ALA A 34 2.30 -10.66 -1.39
N ILE A 35 1.65 -10.91 -0.25
CA ILE A 35 2.26 -11.51 0.95
C ILE A 35 2.61 -12.97 0.67
N ASP A 36 1.71 -13.75 0.07
CA ASP A 36 2.02 -15.12 -0.35
C ASP A 36 3.23 -15.15 -1.30
N GLN A 37 3.32 -14.17 -2.21
CA GLN A 37 4.51 -14.01 -3.06
C GLN A 37 5.76 -13.67 -2.24
N PHE A 38 5.64 -12.81 -1.24
CA PHE A 38 6.74 -12.42 -0.36
C PHE A 38 7.30 -13.62 0.42
N ASP A 39 6.42 -14.50 0.91
CA ASP A 39 6.81 -15.73 1.62
C ASP A 39 7.61 -16.71 0.75
N GLN A 40 7.54 -16.56 -0.58
CA GLN A 40 8.27 -17.41 -1.53
C GLN A 40 9.58 -16.78 -2.04
N VAL A 41 9.92 -15.55 -1.62
CA VAL A 41 11.13 -14.86 -2.06
C VAL A 41 12.39 -15.60 -1.63
N LYS A 42 13.30 -15.88 -2.58
CA LYS A 42 14.56 -16.59 -2.30
C LYS A 42 15.80 -15.78 -2.63
N ASP A 43 15.68 -14.82 -3.54
CA ASP A 43 16.77 -13.98 -3.97
C ASP A 43 16.31 -12.54 -4.27
N ALA A 44 17.27 -11.67 -4.58
CA ALA A 44 17.00 -10.26 -4.83
C ALA A 44 16.09 -10.02 -6.05
N ALA A 45 16.10 -10.93 -7.03
CA ALA A 45 15.23 -10.82 -8.20
C ALA A 45 13.78 -11.13 -7.81
N ASP A 46 13.55 -12.17 -7.00
CA ASP A 46 12.23 -12.46 -6.44
C ASP A 46 11.73 -11.27 -5.59
N LEU A 47 12.60 -10.71 -4.74
CA LEU A 47 12.27 -9.55 -3.91
C LEU A 47 11.91 -8.33 -4.77
N GLN A 48 12.62 -8.11 -5.89
CA GLN A 48 12.33 -7.03 -6.84
C GLN A 48 10.93 -7.18 -7.45
N VAL A 49 10.52 -8.41 -7.82
CA VAL A 49 9.18 -8.67 -8.35
C VAL A 49 8.12 -8.45 -7.27
N CYS A 50 8.36 -8.95 -6.06
CA CYS A 50 7.48 -8.75 -4.91
C CYS A 50 7.29 -7.25 -4.59
N LYS A 51 8.38 -6.50 -4.52
CA LYS A 51 8.39 -5.03 -4.37
C LYS A 51 7.51 -4.34 -5.42
N ASN A 52 7.65 -4.71 -6.69
CA ASN A 52 6.85 -4.14 -7.77
C ASN A 52 5.34 -4.46 -7.60
N SER A 53 4.98 -5.64 -7.07
CA SER A 53 3.60 -5.97 -6.75
C SER A 53 3.03 -5.01 -5.71
N PHE A 54 3.74 -4.76 -4.60
CA PHE A 54 3.30 -3.83 -3.57
C PHE A 54 3.25 -2.38 -4.06
N GLU A 55 4.21 -1.91 -4.87
CA GLU A 55 4.16 -0.57 -5.48
C GLU A 55 2.91 -0.38 -6.35
N ARG A 56 2.52 -1.41 -7.12
CA ARG A 56 1.29 -1.37 -7.93
C ARG A 56 0.03 -1.33 -7.07
N ILE A 57 0.01 -2.07 -5.95
CA ILE A 57 -1.10 -2.04 -5.00
C ILE A 57 -1.18 -0.66 -4.34
N ALA A 58 -0.06 -0.12 -3.86
CA ALA A 58 0.02 1.23 -3.28
C ALA A 58 -0.43 2.32 -4.25
N ALA A 59 -0.13 2.18 -5.55
CA ALA A 59 -0.61 3.11 -6.57
C ALA A 59 -2.13 2.99 -6.82
N SER A 60 -2.71 1.79 -6.63
CA SER A 60 -4.14 1.53 -6.82
C SER A 60 -4.97 1.92 -5.58
N TYR A 61 -4.37 1.87 -4.40
CA TYR A 61 -4.99 2.15 -3.10
C TYR A 61 -4.13 3.11 -2.26
N PRO A 62 -3.89 4.35 -2.74
CA PRO A 62 -2.94 5.28 -2.13
C PRO A 62 -3.32 5.75 -0.72
N GLU A 63 -4.59 5.63 -0.35
CA GLU A 63 -5.13 5.93 0.98
C GLU A 63 -4.91 4.80 2.01
N ARG A 64 -4.49 3.61 1.56
CA ARG A 64 -4.28 2.46 2.43
C ARG A 64 -2.84 2.43 2.89
N TRP A 65 -2.63 2.55 4.20
CA TRP A 65 -1.30 2.69 4.76
C TRP A 65 -0.43 1.42 4.58
N LEU A 66 -1.03 0.22 4.64
CA LEU A 66 -0.28 -1.03 4.60
C LEU A 66 0.42 -1.29 3.24
N PRO A 67 -0.24 -1.16 2.07
CA PRO A 67 0.45 -1.22 0.77
C PRO A 67 1.59 -0.20 0.64
N VAL A 68 1.36 1.03 1.12
CA VAL A 68 2.34 2.12 1.08
C VAL A 68 3.57 1.78 1.95
N TYR A 69 3.33 1.24 3.15
CA TYR A 69 4.37 0.76 4.04
C TYR A 69 5.23 -0.34 3.38
N TYR A 70 4.60 -1.38 2.81
CA TYR A 70 5.36 -2.46 2.15
C TYR A 70 6.13 -1.97 0.92
N ALA A 71 5.62 -0.98 0.19
CA ALA A 71 6.35 -0.36 -0.90
C ALA A 71 7.61 0.37 -0.40
N ALA A 72 7.53 1.09 0.74
CA ALA A 72 8.71 1.69 1.38
C ALA A 72 9.69 0.61 1.87
N TYR A 73 9.19 -0.33 2.67
CA TYR A 73 9.97 -1.40 3.28
C TYR A 73 10.78 -2.20 2.26
N LEU A 74 10.13 -2.69 1.19
CA LEU A 74 10.82 -3.56 0.22
C LEU A 74 11.80 -2.79 -0.67
N ASN A 75 11.60 -1.49 -0.90
CA ASN A 75 12.62 -0.67 -1.55
C ASN A 75 13.87 -0.55 -0.66
N THR A 76 13.70 -0.32 0.64
CA THR A 76 14.80 -0.33 1.61
C THR A 76 15.46 -1.70 1.70
N GLU A 77 14.68 -2.77 1.72
CA GLU A 77 15.21 -4.12 1.90
C GLU A 77 16.06 -4.60 0.70
N LEU A 78 15.69 -4.22 -0.52
CA LEU A 78 16.52 -4.48 -1.70
C LEU A 78 17.90 -3.81 -1.64
N VAL A 79 18.03 -2.66 -0.96
CA VAL A 79 19.32 -2.01 -0.79
C VAL A 79 20.25 -2.88 0.07
N TYR A 80 19.72 -3.52 1.10
CA TYR A 80 20.50 -4.45 1.93
C TYR A 80 20.87 -5.74 1.19
N TRP A 81 19.97 -6.26 0.35
CA TRP A 81 20.24 -7.47 -0.44
C TRP A 81 21.24 -7.20 -1.57
N GLU A 82 21.24 -5.99 -2.13
CA GLU A 82 22.10 -5.59 -3.23
C GLU A 82 22.91 -4.32 -2.91
N MET A 83 23.67 -4.33 -1.81
CA MET A 83 24.41 -3.15 -1.30
C MET A 83 25.30 -2.43 -2.32
N LYS A 84 25.73 -3.11 -3.39
CA LYS A 84 26.60 -2.55 -4.44
C LYS A 84 25.87 -2.21 -5.74
N SER A 85 24.54 -2.29 -5.76
CA SER A 85 23.75 -1.98 -6.95
C SER A 85 23.72 -0.48 -7.22
N GLU A 86 23.96 -0.11 -8.48
CA GLU A 86 23.80 1.27 -8.98
C GLU A 86 22.35 1.77 -8.85
N GLN A 87 21.37 0.87 -8.62
CA GLN A 87 19.97 1.23 -8.43
C GLN A 87 19.64 1.69 -6.99
N ASN A 88 20.58 1.58 -6.05
CA ASN A 88 20.29 1.83 -4.64
C ASN A 88 19.86 3.27 -4.35
N THR A 89 20.43 4.26 -5.06
CA THR A 89 19.97 5.65 -4.96
C THR A 89 18.48 5.77 -5.31
N GLN A 90 18.07 5.21 -6.45
CA GLN A 90 16.68 5.24 -6.90
C GLN A 90 15.73 4.50 -5.93
N ARG A 91 16.19 3.38 -5.35
CA ARG A 91 15.42 2.62 -4.36
C ARG A 91 15.19 3.42 -3.08
N LEU A 92 16.22 4.09 -2.58
CA LEU A 92 16.11 4.96 -1.40
C LEU A 92 15.20 6.16 -1.66
N GLU A 93 15.28 6.78 -2.84
CA GLU A 93 14.37 7.85 -3.24
C GLU A 93 12.90 7.35 -3.31
N ALA A 94 12.68 6.14 -3.83
CA ALA A 94 11.36 5.53 -3.85
C ALA A 94 10.86 5.22 -2.43
N ALA A 95 11.70 4.68 -1.55
CA ALA A 95 11.37 4.43 -0.16
C ALA A 95 10.99 5.74 0.56
N GLU A 96 11.78 6.79 0.42
CA GLU A 96 11.51 8.11 1.01
C GLU A 96 10.18 8.69 0.52
N LYS A 97 9.87 8.55 -0.77
CA LYS A 97 8.58 8.97 -1.33
C LYS A 97 7.40 8.28 -0.63
N TYR A 98 7.47 6.96 -0.45
CA TYR A 98 6.40 6.21 0.20
C TYR A 98 6.32 6.49 1.70
N LEU A 99 7.45 6.74 2.39
CA LEU A 99 7.44 7.17 3.79
C LEU A 99 6.76 8.52 3.99
N LYS A 100 7.05 9.51 3.13
CA LYS A 100 6.35 10.80 3.14
C LYS A 100 4.86 10.65 2.86
N GLN A 101 4.47 9.72 1.99
CA GLN A 101 3.06 9.39 1.77
C GLN A 101 2.44 8.79 3.04
N LEU A 102 3.13 7.86 3.70
CA LEU A 102 2.67 7.19 4.92
C LEU A 102 2.43 8.19 6.06
N GLU A 103 3.31 9.17 6.23
CA GLU A 103 3.16 10.25 7.22
C GLU A 103 1.89 11.10 7.01
N GLY A 104 1.42 11.21 5.77
CA GLY A 104 0.20 11.93 5.42
C GLY A 104 -1.09 11.16 5.66
N LEU A 105 -1.01 9.86 6.00
CA LEU A 105 -2.18 9.00 6.21
C LEU A 105 -2.58 8.99 7.69
N GLU A 106 -3.81 9.40 8.00
CA GLU A 106 -4.30 9.55 9.37
C GLU A 106 -4.35 8.22 10.14
N GLU A 107 -4.64 7.12 9.44
CA GLU A 107 -4.76 5.77 10.01
C GLU A 107 -3.44 4.98 10.04
N ALA A 108 -2.33 5.58 9.59
CA ALA A 108 -1.05 4.89 9.55
C ALA A 108 -0.48 4.68 10.96
N ASP A 109 0.05 3.48 11.20
CA ASP A 109 0.81 3.21 12.42
C ASP A 109 2.14 3.97 12.38
N ARG A 110 2.25 4.99 13.24
CA ARG A 110 3.42 5.86 13.31
C ARG A 110 4.67 5.11 13.79
N SER A 111 4.52 4.04 14.55
CA SER A 111 5.66 3.23 15.03
C SER A 111 6.31 2.44 13.90
N GLU A 112 5.52 1.91 12.97
CA GLU A 112 5.99 1.23 11.77
C GLU A 112 6.70 2.21 10.81
N GLY A 113 6.11 3.40 10.59
CA GLY A 113 6.74 4.44 9.79
C GLY A 113 8.07 4.92 10.37
N ALA A 114 8.15 5.11 11.69
CA ALA A 114 9.39 5.50 12.36
C ALA A 114 10.49 4.43 12.25
N THR A 115 10.12 3.15 12.28
CA THR A 115 11.07 2.04 12.15
C THR A 115 11.85 2.07 10.84
N LEU A 116 11.22 2.53 9.75
CA LEU A 116 11.85 2.63 8.43
C LEU A 116 12.67 3.92 8.25
N TRP A 117 12.38 4.97 9.01
CA TRP A 117 13.15 6.21 8.98
C TRP A 117 14.51 6.11 9.69
N GLY A 118 14.61 5.24 10.71
CA GLY A 118 15.81 5.06 11.54
C GLY A 118 15.83 5.94 12.78
#